data_AF-A0A2D6I2V2-F1
#
_entry.id   AF-A0A2D6I2V2-F1
#
_cell.length_a   1.000
_cell.length_b   1.000
_cell.length_c   1.000
_cell.angle_alpha   90.00
_cell.angle_beta   90.00
_cell.angle_gamma   90.00
#
_symmetry.space_group_name_H-M   'P 1'
#
loop_
_entity.id
_entity.type
_entity.pdbx_description
1 polymer ?
#
loop_
_entity_poly.entity_id
_entity_poly.type
_entity_poly.pdbx_seq_one_letter_code
_entity_poly.pdbx_strand_id
1 'polypeptide(L)'
;MSTGEPDRDYLAIVTFGRSGSTALQAALNAHPHTIIRGENYNALRGLHAYVDAVAAAADRHNSGKPHHPWFGTARLDAPAVLADQRRHVITHLLRPKADTRWLGFKEVRYEIGHFADADGLTDYLLFLNALLPGVRYVINVRDPQTAARSGWWREHPDAVSALERTVEHLGAAADTLTDVLGPGRVALTEYEQWSADPSALVSALTSIGFPVQQALLRESLATHLEHGQNSERR
;
A
#
# COMPACT_ATOMS: atom_id res chain seq x y z
N MET A 1 32.05 -3.05 5.15
CA MET A 1 31.65 -3.95 4.06
C MET A 1 30.26 -3.52 3.63
N SER A 2 30.11 -2.97 2.42
CA SER A 2 28.79 -2.66 1.88
C SER A 2 28.14 -4.00 1.53
N THR A 3 27.34 -4.54 2.44
CA THR A 3 26.43 -5.63 2.10
C THR A 3 25.32 -4.98 1.28
N GLY A 4 25.44 -5.06 -0.05
CA GLY A 4 24.36 -4.65 -0.94
C GLY A 4 23.04 -5.21 -0.44
N GLU A 5 22.02 -4.37 -0.38
CA GLU A 5 20.70 -4.79 0.08
C GLU A 5 20.24 -5.99 -0.78
N PRO A 6 19.80 -7.11 -0.17
CA PRO A 6 19.31 -8.26 -0.95
C PRO A 6 18.25 -7.81 -1.96
N ASP A 7 18.31 -8.37 -3.16
CA ASP A 7 17.33 -8.09 -4.20
C ASP A 7 15.92 -8.51 -3.72
N ARG A 8 14.98 -7.56 -3.72
CA ARG A 8 13.64 -7.71 -3.16
C ARG A 8 12.60 -7.12 -4.08
N ASP A 9 11.46 -7.78 -4.10
CA ASP A 9 10.26 -7.36 -4.80
C ASP A 9 9.33 -6.80 -3.74
N TYR A 10 8.72 -5.67 -4.04
CA TYR A 10 7.80 -5.03 -3.12
C TYR A 10 6.35 -5.25 -3.56
N LEU A 11 5.46 -5.46 -2.59
CA LEU A 11 4.03 -5.58 -2.84
C LEU A 11 3.22 -4.84 -1.77
N ALA A 12 2.35 -3.93 -2.20
CA ALA A 12 1.41 -3.23 -1.34
C ALA A 12 -0.03 -3.71 -1.63
N ILE A 13 -0.77 -4.09 -0.58
CA ILE A 13 -2.22 -4.26 -0.68
C ILE A 13 -2.87 -2.92 -0.35
N VAL A 14 -3.62 -2.39 -1.31
CA VAL A 14 -4.29 -1.08 -1.24
C VAL A 14 -5.80 -1.31 -1.29
N THR A 15 -6.53 -0.88 -0.28
CA THR A 15 -7.95 -1.20 -0.13
C THR A 15 -8.61 -0.32 0.94
N PHE A 16 -9.93 -0.43 1.12
CA PHE A 16 -10.63 0.02 2.31
C PHE A 16 -10.92 -1.11 3.32
N GLY A 17 -11.34 -0.77 4.53
CA GLY A 17 -11.70 -1.73 5.56
C GLY A 17 -12.90 -2.60 5.19
N ARG A 18 -12.91 -3.86 5.64
CA ARG A 18 -13.97 -4.87 5.39
C ARG A 18 -14.04 -5.41 3.95
N SER A 19 -12.97 -5.28 3.18
CA SER A 19 -12.85 -5.80 1.81
C SER A 19 -12.26 -7.21 1.66
N GLY A 20 -12.02 -7.93 2.76
CA GLY A 20 -11.32 -9.23 2.73
C GLY A 20 -9.79 -9.14 2.66
N SER A 21 -9.22 -7.94 2.79
CA SER A 21 -7.78 -7.69 2.67
C SER A 21 -6.89 -8.47 3.66
N THR A 22 -7.42 -8.87 4.83
CA THR A 22 -6.68 -9.74 5.77
C THR A 22 -6.58 -11.19 5.27
N ALA A 23 -7.62 -11.71 4.60
CA ALA A 23 -7.56 -13.02 3.94
C ALA A 23 -6.57 -13.00 2.77
N LEU A 24 -6.61 -11.94 1.97
CA LEU A 24 -5.62 -11.72 0.91
C LEU A 24 -4.19 -11.65 1.47
N GLN A 25 -3.97 -10.88 2.53
CA GLN A 25 -2.67 -10.79 3.20
C GLN A 25 -2.19 -12.15 3.72
N ALA A 26 -3.07 -12.94 4.35
CA ALA A 26 -2.74 -14.28 4.82
C ALA A 26 -2.35 -15.21 3.66
N ALA A 27 -3.11 -15.18 2.56
CA ALA A 27 -2.84 -15.98 1.37
C ALA A 27 -1.49 -15.64 0.73
N LEU A 28 -1.11 -14.35 0.67
CA LEU A 28 0.23 -13.97 0.21
C LEU A 28 1.32 -14.48 1.16
N ASN A 29 1.13 -14.32 2.47
CA ASN A 29 2.10 -14.79 3.48
C ASN A 29 2.23 -16.31 3.58
N ALA A 30 1.27 -17.07 3.05
CA ALA A 30 1.39 -18.52 2.94
C ALA A 30 2.51 -18.95 1.96
N HIS A 31 2.93 -18.06 1.07
CA HIS A 31 3.98 -18.36 0.10
C HIS A 31 5.38 -18.25 0.74
N PRO A 32 6.32 -19.14 0.40
CA PRO A 32 7.69 -19.06 0.91
C PRO A 32 8.35 -17.74 0.52
N HIS A 33 9.31 -17.31 1.34
CA HIS A 33 10.10 -16.08 1.12
C HIS A 33 9.26 -14.80 0.98
N THR A 34 8.01 -14.81 1.49
CA THR A 34 7.07 -13.69 1.41
C THR A 34 6.74 -13.15 2.80
N ILE A 35 6.83 -11.83 2.97
CA ILE A 35 6.40 -11.12 4.17
C ILE A 35 5.61 -9.87 3.78
N ILE A 36 4.30 -9.93 3.92
CA ILE A 36 3.37 -8.81 3.82
C ILE A 36 2.90 -8.45 5.22
N ARG A 37 3.39 -7.33 5.76
CA ARG A 37 3.00 -6.80 7.07
C ARG A 37 1.57 -6.26 7.06
N GLY A 38 1.01 -6.13 8.25
CA GLY A 38 -0.32 -5.55 8.43
C GLY A 38 -0.31 -4.03 8.29
N GLU A 39 -1.44 -3.45 8.68
CA GLU A 39 -1.66 -2.00 8.70
C GLU A 39 -0.61 -1.28 9.56
N ASN A 40 -0.20 -0.10 9.11
CA ASN A 40 0.77 0.75 9.81
C ASN A 40 0.19 2.10 10.20
N TYR A 41 -1.15 2.21 10.19
CA TYR A 41 -1.87 3.42 10.57
C TYR A 41 -1.49 4.62 9.70
N ASN A 42 -1.28 4.38 8.39
CA ASN A 42 -0.81 5.40 7.44
C ASN A 42 0.53 6.08 7.82
N ALA A 43 1.42 5.41 8.55
CA ALA A 43 2.73 5.97 8.90
C ALA A 43 3.52 6.45 7.67
N LEU A 44 3.42 5.73 6.55
CA LEU A 44 4.09 6.09 5.29
C LEU A 44 3.55 7.37 4.65
N ARG A 45 2.30 7.77 4.92
CA ARG A 45 1.76 9.06 4.50
C ARG A 45 2.43 10.22 5.22
N GLY A 46 2.77 10.05 6.50
CA GLY A 46 3.58 11.02 7.24
C GLY A 46 4.96 11.19 6.62
N LEU A 47 5.55 10.11 6.11
CA LEU A 47 6.83 10.16 5.40
C LEU A 47 6.72 10.86 4.04
N HIS A 48 5.63 10.62 3.31
CA HIS A 48 5.34 11.33 2.06
C HIS A 48 5.36 12.84 2.27
N ALA A 49 4.51 13.33 3.19
CA ALA A 49 4.42 14.75 3.50
C ALA A 49 5.76 15.35 3.97
N TYR A 50 6.55 14.59 4.72
CA TYR A 50 7.89 15.02 5.14
C TYR A 50 8.86 15.18 3.96
N VAL A 51 8.94 14.16 3.09
CA VAL A 51 9.82 14.19 1.91
C VAL A 51 9.40 15.31 0.95
N ASP A 52 8.10 15.49 0.72
CA ASP A 52 7.58 16.56 -0.13
C ASP A 52 7.90 17.94 0.42
N ALA A 53 7.76 18.14 1.73
CA ALA A 53 8.11 19.41 2.36
C ALA A 53 9.61 19.73 2.21
N VAL A 54 10.48 18.73 2.35
CA VAL A 54 11.93 18.88 2.12
C VAL A 54 12.22 19.21 0.66
N ALA A 55 11.60 18.50 -0.28
CA ALA A 55 11.75 18.73 -1.71
C ALA A 55 11.28 20.14 -2.10
N ALA A 56 10.11 20.56 -1.61
CA ALA A 56 9.56 21.90 -1.87
C ALA A 56 10.44 23.02 -1.29
N ALA A 57 11.03 22.82 -0.11
CA ALA A 57 11.95 23.79 0.48
C ALA A 57 13.27 23.90 -0.32
N ALA A 58 13.80 22.76 -0.79
CA ALA A 58 14.99 22.71 -1.63
C ALA A 58 14.75 23.39 -3.00
N ASP A 59 13.60 23.15 -3.62
CA ASP A 59 13.25 23.65 -4.94
C ASP A 59 12.89 25.15 -4.94
N ARG A 60 11.95 25.57 -4.08
CA ARG A 60 11.35 26.92 -4.15
C ARG A 60 12.21 28.01 -3.53
N HIS A 61 13.11 27.65 -2.61
CA HIS A 61 13.76 28.63 -1.75
C HIS A 61 15.28 28.49 -1.65
N ASN A 62 15.87 27.60 -2.43
CA ASN A 62 17.31 27.29 -2.57
C ASN A 62 18.24 28.45 -2.16
N SER A 63 18.66 28.49 -0.89
CA SER A 63 19.47 29.59 -0.37
C SER A 63 20.57 29.14 0.59
N GLY A 64 21.79 29.61 0.32
CA GLY A 64 22.96 29.45 1.18
C GLY A 64 23.36 30.74 1.91
N LYS A 65 22.55 31.81 1.84
CA LYS A 65 22.88 33.11 2.44
C LYS A 65 22.41 33.18 3.91
N PRO A 66 23.30 33.44 4.89
CA PRO A 66 22.94 33.43 6.31
C PRO A 66 21.82 34.40 6.73
N HIS A 67 21.61 35.47 5.98
CA HIS A 67 20.58 36.49 6.25
C HIS A 67 19.27 36.27 5.45
N HIS A 68 19.15 35.16 4.72
CA HIS A 68 17.92 34.82 4.00
C HIS A 68 17.01 33.97 4.90
N PRO A 69 15.67 34.15 4.89
CA PRO A 69 14.75 33.38 5.74
C PRO A 69 14.80 31.87 5.49
N TRP A 70 15.29 31.46 4.32
CA TRP A 70 15.49 30.07 3.92
C TRP A 70 16.96 29.64 3.92
N PHE A 71 17.79 30.25 4.77
CA PHE A 71 19.20 29.87 4.87
C PHE A 71 19.37 28.37 5.15
N GLY A 72 20.17 27.70 4.32
CA GLY A 72 20.51 26.29 4.47
C GLY A 72 19.75 25.36 3.52
N THR A 73 18.65 25.82 2.89
CA THR A 73 17.87 24.99 1.95
C THR A 73 18.64 24.59 0.70
N ALA A 74 19.67 25.37 0.32
CA ALA A 74 20.56 25.04 -0.80
C ALA A 74 21.33 23.72 -0.62
N ARG A 75 21.38 23.17 0.60
CA ARG A 75 22.04 21.89 0.91
C ARG A 75 21.06 20.76 1.23
N LEU A 76 19.76 21.00 1.12
CA LEU A 76 18.77 19.94 1.27
C LEU A 76 18.86 19.00 0.06
N ASP A 77 18.88 17.70 0.36
CA ASP A 77 18.96 16.63 -0.63
C ASP A 77 17.77 15.70 -0.41
N ALA A 78 16.66 15.99 -1.08
CA ALA A 78 15.45 15.20 -0.98
C ALA A 78 15.65 13.72 -1.42
N PRO A 79 16.41 13.41 -2.49
CA PRO A 79 16.80 12.04 -2.81
C PRO A 79 17.53 11.31 -1.67
N ALA A 80 18.50 11.95 -1.01
CA ALA A 80 19.19 11.35 0.13
C ALA A 80 18.24 11.11 1.32
N VAL A 81 17.34 12.07 1.59
CA VAL A 81 16.30 11.91 2.62
C VAL A 81 15.38 10.73 2.28
N LEU A 82 14.93 10.60 1.04
CA LEU A 82 14.10 9.47 0.59
C LEU A 82 14.82 8.12 0.77
N ALA A 83 16.11 8.05 0.44
CA ALA A 83 16.92 6.85 0.63
C ALA A 83 17.06 6.46 2.11
N ASP A 84 17.21 7.45 2.99
CA ASP A 84 17.23 7.26 4.44
C ASP A 84 15.87 6.81 4.98
N GLN A 85 14.77 7.39 4.49
CA GLN A 85 13.41 6.95 4.83
C GLN A 85 13.16 5.52 4.37
N ARG A 86 13.59 5.13 3.17
CA ARG A 86 13.51 3.74 2.69
C ARG A 86 14.22 2.79 3.65
N ARG A 87 15.48 3.09 4.01
CA ARG A 87 16.25 2.27 4.95
C ARG A 87 15.53 2.13 6.28
N HIS A 88 14.97 3.23 6.81
CA HIS A 88 14.20 3.22 8.05
C HIS A 88 12.97 2.33 7.96
N VAL A 89 12.17 2.49 6.89
CA VAL A 89 10.95 1.70 6.66
C VAL A 89 11.27 0.21 6.56
N ILE A 90 12.27 -0.16 5.78
CA ILE A 90 12.65 -1.57 5.62
C ILE A 90 13.14 -2.16 6.96
N THR A 91 13.96 -1.41 7.69
CA THR A 91 14.60 -1.89 8.92
C THR A 91 13.62 -1.99 10.09
N HIS A 92 12.76 -0.99 10.28
CA HIS A 92 11.97 -0.84 11.49
C HIS A 92 10.49 -1.16 11.31
N LEU A 93 9.95 -0.95 10.10
CA LEU A 93 8.53 -1.18 9.82
C LEU A 93 8.31 -2.53 9.14
N LEU A 94 8.97 -2.79 8.01
CA LEU A 94 8.75 -4.01 7.22
C LEU A 94 9.50 -5.23 7.78
N ARG A 95 10.71 -5.01 8.33
CA ARG A 95 11.49 -6.01 9.09
C ARG A 95 11.58 -7.37 8.37
N PRO A 96 12.23 -7.44 7.19
CA PRO A 96 12.37 -8.70 6.47
C PRO A 96 13.22 -9.71 7.26
N LYS A 97 13.05 -10.99 6.93
CA LYS A 97 14.02 -12.05 7.28
C LYS A 97 15.13 -12.11 6.23
N ALA A 98 16.19 -12.85 6.53
CA ALA A 98 17.35 -12.99 5.63
C ALA A 98 16.96 -13.54 4.25
N ASP A 99 15.99 -14.47 4.21
CA ASP A 99 15.52 -15.16 3.01
C ASP A 99 14.26 -14.51 2.39
N THR A 100 13.87 -13.30 2.83
CA THR A 100 12.68 -12.63 2.28
C THR A 100 12.97 -12.07 0.89
N ARG A 101 12.22 -12.57 -0.11
CA ARG A 101 12.24 -12.06 -1.49
C ARG A 101 11.10 -11.09 -1.76
N TRP A 102 9.90 -11.39 -1.29
CA TRP A 102 8.71 -10.54 -1.41
C TRP A 102 8.44 -9.85 -0.09
N LEU A 103 8.45 -8.51 -0.10
CA LEU A 103 8.30 -7.70 1.10
C LEU A 103 7.24 -6.64 0.89
N GLY A 104 6.40 -6.38 1.89
CA GLY A 104 5.55 -5.21 1.84
C GLY A 104 4.54 -5.17 2.95
N PHE A 105 3.39 -4.57 2.68
CA PHE A 105 2.40 -4.32 3.69
C PHE A 105 0.99 -4.22 3.11
N LYS A 106 0.00 -4.33 3.99
CA LYS A 106 -1.41 -4.10 3.72
C LYS A 106 -1.84 -2.84 4.45
N GLU A 107 -2.52 -1.92 3.79
CA GLU A 107 -3.17 -0.78 4.45
C GLU A 107 -4.61 -0.65 3.95
N VAL A 108 -5.51 -0.29 4.87
CA VAL A 108 -6.95 -0.20 4.61
C VAL A 108 -7.47 1.23 4.66
N ARG A 109 -6.63 2.19 5.05
CA ARG A 109 -7.01 3.61 5.22
C ARG A 109 -6.86 4.40 3.92
N TYR A 110 -7.48 3.88 2.86
CA TYR A 110 -7.53 4.49 1.53
C TYR A 110 -8.94 4.93 1.13
N GLU A 111 -9.91 4.80 2.04
CA GLU A 111 -11.25 5.32 1.88
C GLU A 111 -11.31 6.86 1.88
N ILE A 112 -12.42 7.37 1.37
CA ILE A 112 -12.79 8.78 1.47
C ILE A 112 -12.64 9.28 2.91
N GLY A 113 -12.01 10.44 3.05
CA GLY A 113 -11.65 11.03 4.35
C GLY A 113 -10.15 10.87 4.67
N HIS A 114 -9.48 9.86 4.12
CA HIS A 114 -8.02 9.78 4.17
C HIS A 114 -7.36 10.51 3.00
N PHE A 115 -7.89 10.38 1.79
CA PHE A 115 -7.47 11.14 0.62
C PHE A 115 -8.61 12.04 0.14
N ALA A 116 -8.26 13.23 -0.35
CA ALA A 116 -9.24 14.21 -0.81
C ALA A 116 -9.92 13.74 -2.10
N ASP A 117 -9.13 13.18 -3.02
CA ASP A 117 -9.52 12.77 -4.37
C ASP A 117 -8.61 11.63 -4.86
N ALA A 118 -8.89 11.13 -6.07
CA ALA A 118 -8.11 10.10 -6.74
C ALA A 118 -6.68 10.56 -7.07
N ASP A 119 -6.47 11.85 -7.35
CA ASP A 119 -5.15 12.39 -7.68
C ASP A 119 -4.22 12.35 -6.46
N GLY A 120 -4.69 12.80 -5.30
CA GLY A 120 -3.91 12.74 -4.06
C GLY A 120 -3.64 11.31 -3.60
N LEU A 121 -4.54 10.37 -3.88
CA LEU A 121 -4.28 8.94 -3.67
C LEU A 121 -3.18 8.45 -4.62
N THR A 122 -3.29 8.76 -5.91
CA THR A 122 -2.35 8.34 -6.95
C THR A 122 -0.95 8.88 -6.68
N ASP A 123 -0.84 10.15 -6.32
CA ASP A 123 0.40 10.83 -5.94
C ASP A 123 1.10 10.09 -4.78
N TYR A 124 0.34 9.77 -3.73
CA TYR A 124 0.88 8.95 -2.63
C TYR A 124 1.30 7.54 -3.06
N LEU A 125 0.55 6.88 -3.95
CA LEU A 125 0.94 5.57 -4.46
C LEU A 125 2.21 5.67 -5.32
N LEU A 126 2.40 6.72 -6.11
CA LEU A 126 3.64 6.99 -6.84
C LEU A 126 4.81 7.27 -5.88
N PHE A 127 4.58 7.97 -4.77
CA PHE A 127 5.56 8.09 -3.69
C PHE A 127 5.97 6.73 -3.13
N LEU A 128 5.02 5.79 -2.93
CA LEU A 128 5.38 4.43 -2.52
C LEU A 128 6.29 3.73 -3.52
N ASN A 129 6.13 3.98 -4.83
CA ASN A 129 7.07 3.49 -5.84
C ASN A 129 8.43 4.19 -5.76
N ALA A 130 8.50 5.48 -5.45
CA ALA A 130 9.78 6.16 -5.22
C ALA A 130 10.49 5.60 -3.97
N LEU A 131 9.74 5.35 -2.89
CA LEU A 131 10.24 4.81 -1.63
C LEU A 131 10.63 3.33 -1.73
N LEU A 132 9.84 2.53 -2.45
CA LEU A 132 10.04 1.10 -2.71
C LEU A 132 10.02 0.86 -4.24
N PRO A 133 11.12 1.18 -4.94
CA PRO A 133 11.26 1.05 -6.39
C PRO A 133 10.76 -0.28 -6.92
N GLY A 134 9.82 -0.23 -7.86
CA GLY A 134 9.24 -1.40 -8.49
C GLY A 134 8.21 -2.14 -7.63
N VAL A 135 7.66 -1.49 -6.61
CA VAL A 135 6.50 -2.02 -5.88
C VAL A 135 5.35 -2.34 -6.84
N ARG A 136 4.67 -3.43 -6.53
CA ARG A 136 3.45 -3.88 -7.20
C ARG A 136 2.26 -3.66 -6.29
N TYR A 137 1.13 -3.32 -6.87
CA TYR A 137 -0.08 -3.01 -6.13
C TYR A 137 -1.11 -4.10 -6.36
N VAL A 138 -1.62 -4.66 -5.28
CA VAL A 138 -2.89 -5.39 -5.30
C VAL A 138 -3.94 -4.42 -4.77
N ILE A 139 -4.64 -3.78 -5.68
CA ILE A 139 -5.75 -2.89 -5.36
C ILE A 139 -6.99 -3.77 -5.23
N ASN A 140 -7.48 -3.94 -4.01
CA ASN A 140 -8.62 -4.81 -3.74
C ASN A 140 -9.85 -3.97 -3.38
N VAL A 141 -10.94 -4.20 -4.10
CA VAL A 141 -12.23 -3.56 -3.87
C VAL A 141 -13.28 -4.60 -3.48
N ARG A 142 -14.41 -4.11 -2.99
CA ARG A 142 -15.56 -4.92 -2.58
C ARG A 142 -16.84 -4.16 -2.89
N ASP A 143 -17.94 -4.87 -3.13
CA ASP A 143 -19.27 -4.26 -3.23
C ASP A 143 -19.54 -3.28 -2.07
N PRO A 144 -19.73 -1.97 -2.36
CA PRO A 144 -20.01 -0.95 -1.35
C PRO A 144 -21.24 -1.27 -0.48
N GLN A 145 -22.29 -1.84 -1.08
CA GLN A 145 -23.54 -2.14 -0.37
C GLN A 145 -23.34 -3.22 0.70
N THR A 146 -22.56 -4.24 0.37
CA THR A 146 -22.22 -5.32 1.29
C THR A 146 -21.20 -4.88 2.33
N ALA A 147 -20.16 -4.15 1.94
CA ALA A 147 -19.15 -3.63 2.85
C ALA A 147 -19.73 -2.65 3.89
N ALA A 148 -20.67 -1.78 3.49
CA ALA A 148 -21.34 -0.83 4.35
C ALA A 148 -22.06 -1.49 5.55
N ARG A 149 -22.49 -2.75 5.40
CA ARG A 149 -23.19 -3.52 6.44
C ARG A 149 -22.24 -4.26 7.40
N SER A 150 -20.92 -4.03 7.33
CA SER A 150 -19.92 -4.77 8.11
C SER A 150 -19.11 -3.89 9.06
N GLY A 151 -18.79 -4.41 10.25
CA GLY A 151 -17.89 -3.74 11.19
C GLY A 151 -18.38 -2.35 11.59
N TRP A 152 -17.47 -1.37 11.57
CA TRP A 152 -17.72 0.03 11.90
C TRP A 152 -18.51 0.78 10.82
N TRP A 153 -18.55 0.28 9.59
CA TRP A 153 -19.32 0.92 8.51
C TRP A 153 -20.83 0.94 8.80
N ARG A 154 -21.35 -0.01 9.60
CA ARG A 154 -22.77 -0.03 10.01
C ARG A 154 -23.22 1.22 10.76
N GLU A 155 -22.27 1.89 11.42
CA GLU A 155 -22.50 3.08 12.24
C GLU A 155 -22.14 4.37 11.49
N HIS A 156 -21.56 4.26 10.29
CA HIS A 156 -21.19 5.41 9.49
C HIS A 156 -22.42 5.96 8.75
N PRO A 157 -22.77 7.26 8.92
CA PRO A 157 -24.03 7.82 8.43
C PRO A 157 -24.20 7.70 6.91
N ASP A 158 -23.09 7.85 6.15
CA ASP A 158 -23.08 7.80 4.69
C ASP A 158 -22.20 6.66 4.14
N ALA A 159 -22.20 5.50 4.81
CA ALA A 159 -21.27 4.40 4.52
C ALA A 159 -21.22 3.98 3.05
N VAL A 160 -22.40 3.80 2.43
CA VAL A 160 -22.52 3.36 1.03
C VAL A 160 -21.88 4.38 0.08
N SER A 161 -22.27 5.66 0.17
CA SER A 161 -21.74 6.71 -0.71
C SER A 161 -20.24 6.96 -0.48
N ALA A 162 -19.75 6.83 0.75
CA ALA A 162 -18.31 6.90 1.04
C ALA A 162 -17.55 5.74 0.36
N LEU A 163 -18.10 4.52 0.40
CA LEU A 163 -17.49 3.34 -0.19
C LEU A 163 -17.58 3.32 -1.71
N GLU A 164 -18.68 3.77 -2.32
CA GLU A 164 -18.81 3.92 -3.78
C GLU A 164 -17.72 4.85 -4.33
N ARG A 165 -17.59 6.04 -3.76
CA ARG A 165 -16.52 6.99 -4.13
C ARG A 165 -15.12 6.44 -3.87
N THR A 166 -14.95 5.67 -2.80
CA THR A 166 -13.67 5.00 -2.52
C THR A 166 -13.31 3.99 -3.62
N VAL A 167 -14.27 3.18 -4.06
CA VAL A 167 -14.07 2.23 -5.16
C VAL A 167 -13.74 2.96 -6.45
N GLU A 168 -14.44 4.05 -6.75
CA GLU A 168 -14.15 4.92 -7.91
C GLU A 168 -12.72 5.47 -7.86
N HIS A 169 -12.29 6.02 -6.72
CA HIS A 169 -10.94 6.56 -6.55
C HIS A 169 -9.86 5.48 -6.68
N LEU A 170 -10.09 4.29 -6.13
CA LEU A 170 -9.16 3.16 -6.25
C LEU A 170 -9.06 2.67 -7.70
N GLY A 171 -10.17 2.65 -8.44
CA GLY A 171 -10.18 2.33 -9.86
C GLY A 171 -9.42 3.35 -10.70
N ALA A 172 -9.70 4.64 -10.52
CA ALA A 172 -9.00 5.72 -11.23
C ALA A 172 -7.49 5.73 -10.92
N ALA A 173 -7.10 5.48 -9.67
CA ALA A 173 -5.71 5.33 -9.30
C ALA A 173 -5.07 4.09 -9.95
N ALA A 174 -5.80 2.96 -10.06
CA ALA A 174 -5.31 1.76 -10.74
C ALA A 174 -5.01 2.01 -12.22
N ASP A 175 -5.92 2.69 -12.92
CA ASP A 175 -5.75 3.07 -14.33
C ASP A 175 -4.53 3.98 -14.50
N THR A 176 -4.45 5.05 -13.70
CA THR A 176 -3.35 6.02 -13.78
C THR A 176 -2.00 5.39 -13.48
N LEU A 177 -1.92 4.53 -12.44
CA LEU A 177 -0.69 3.81 -12.13
C LEU A 177 -0.28 2.84 -13.25
N THR A 178 -1.25 2.19 -13.90
CA THR A 178 -0.97 1.31 -15.04
C THR A 178 -0.39 2.09 -16.22
N ASP A 179 -0.95 3.26 -16.51
CA ASP A 179 -0.47 4.15 -17.56
C ASP A 179 0.94 4.68 -17.28
N VAL A 180 1.21 5.08 -16.02
CA VAL A 180 2.49 5.71 -15.63
C VAL A 180 3.60 4.68 -15.41
N LEU A 181 3.30 3.55 -14.75
CA LEU A 181 4.31 2.56 -14.35
C LEU A 181 4.45 1.39 -15.34
N GLY A 182 3.53 1.29 -16.30
CA GLY A 182 3.46 0.22 -17.29
C GLY A 182 2.78 -1.05 -16.79
N PRO A 183 2.63 -2.05 -17.68
CA PRO A 183 1.93 -3.28 -17.38
C PRO A 183 2.65 -4.11 -16.31
N GLY A 184 1.89 -4.95 -15.59
CA GLY A 184 2.41 -5.86 -14.57
C GLY A 184 2.80 -5.20 -13.25
N ARG A 185 2.37 -3.95 -13.02
CA ARG A 185 2.55 -3.24 -11.75
C ARG A 185 1.30 -3.22 -10.88
N VAL A 186 0.12 -3.27 -11.50
CA VAL A 186 -1.16 -3.13 -10.80
C VAL A 186 -2.04 -4.33 -11.11
N ALA A 187 -2.60 -4.91 -10.05
CA ALA A 187 -3.68 -5.88 -10.10
C ALA A 187 -4.89 -5.30 -9.37
N LEU A 188 -5.92 -4.89 -10.11
CA LEU A 188 -7.22 -4.55 -9.54
C LEU A 188 -8.04 -5.84 -9.35
N THR A 189 -8.50 -6.11 -8.14
CA THR A 189 -9.24 -7.33 -7.79
C THR A 189 -10.51 -7.01 -7.03
N GLU A 190 -11.56 -7.78 -7.29
CA GLU A 190 -12.85 -7.67 -6.58
C GLU A 190 -13.01 -8.84 -5.61
N TYR A 191 -13.32 -8.52 -4.36
CA TYR A 191 -13.57 -9.49 -3.29
C TYR A 191 -14.56 -10.56 -3.69
N GLU A 192 -15.71 -10.16 -4.25
CA GLU A 192 -16.77 -11.07 -4.66
C GLU A 192 -16.29 -12.09 -5.71
N GLN A 193 -15.42 -11.67 -6.63
CA GLN A 193 -14.91 -12.55 -7.68
C GLN A 193 -13.94 -13.57 -7.12
N TRP A 194 -12.89 -13.13 -6.40
CA TRP A 194 -11.89 -14.09 -5.93
C TRP A 194 -12.31 -14.90 -4.72
N SER A 195 -13.28 -14.43 -3.93
CA SER A 195 -13.86 -15.23 -2.86
C SER A 195 -14.75 -16.36 -3.39
N ALA A 196 -15.45 -16.14 -4.51
CA ALA A 196 -16.22 -17.17 -5.19
C ALA A 196 -15.33 -18.13 -6.00
N ASP A 197 -14.34 -17.59 -6.72
CA ASP A 197 -13.37 -18.38 -7.49
C ASP A 197 -11.93 -17.87 -7.28
N PRO A 198 -11.12 -18.58 -6.47
CA PRO A 198 -9.71 -18.24 -6.25
C PRO A 198 -8.87 -18.14 -7.52
N SER A 199 -9.31 -18.70 -8.66
CA SER A 199 -8.60 -18.58 -9.93
C SER A 199 -8.46 -17.12 -10.40
N ALA A 200 -9.44 -16.26 -10.07
CA ALA A 200 -9.39 -14.85 -10.39
C ALA A 200 -8.20 -14.16 -9.69
N LEU A 201 -7.98 -14.44 -8.41
CA LEU A 201 -6.84 -13.90 -7.66
C LEU A 201 -5.52 -14.51 -8.14
N VAL A 202 -5.48 -15.80 -8.48
CA VAL A 202 -4.29 -16.42 -9.08
C VAL A 202 -3.88 -15.68 -10.35
N SER A 203 -4.84 -15.42 -11.25
CA SER A 203 -4.59 -14.70 -12.50
C SER A 203 -4.06 -13.29 -12.24
N ALA A 204 -4.71 -12.55 -11.35
CA ALA A 204 -4.33 -11.18 -11.00
C ALA A 204 -2.93 -11.09 -10.35
N LEU A 205 -2.59 -12.01 -9.44
CA LEU A 205 -1.25 -12.05 -8.83
C LEU A 205 -0.18 -12.47 -9.84
N THR A 206 -0.52 -13.39 -10.76
CA THR A 206 0.41 -13.81 -11.83
C THR A 206 0.67 -12.66 -12.81
N SER A 207 -0.33 -11.82 -13.12
CA SER A 207 -0.17 -10.70 -14.05
C SER A 207 0.82 -9.64 -13.55
N ILE A 208 0.94 -9.46 -12.24
CA ILE A 208 1.96 -8.63 -11.62
C ILE A 208 3.26 -9.40 -11.34
N GLY A 209 3.37 -10.66 -11.72
CA GLY A 209 4.59 -11.46 -11.56
C GLY A 209 4.83 -12.00 -10.14
N PHE A 210 3.81 -12.04 -9.28
CA PHE A 210 3.91 -12.74 -8.00
C PHE A 210 3.94 -14.26 -8.22
N PRO A 211 4.84 -15.03 -7.56
CA PRO A 211 5.05 -16.46 -7.81
C PRO A 211 3.99 -17.32 -7.12
N VAL A 212 2.76 -17.29 -7.65
CA VAL A 212 1.61 -17.97 -7.05
C VAL A 212 1.79 -19.49 -7.00
N GLN A 213 1.64 -20.06 -5.81
CA GLN A 213 1.44 -21.49 -5.59
C GLN A 213 -0.06 -21.73 -5.34
N GLN A 214 -0.78 -22.13 -6.39
CA GLN A 214 -2.25 -22.19 -6.36
C GLN A 214 -2.81 -23.02 -5.20
N ALA A 215 -2.15 -24.13 -4.84
CA ALA A 215 -2.57 -24.98 -3.73
C ALA A 215 -2.53 -24.23 -2.39
N LEU A 216 -1.41 -23.54 -2.08
CA LEU A 216 -1.24 -22.76 -0.85
C LEU A 216 -2.23 -21.60 -0.79
N LEU A 217 -2.44 -20.92 -1.91
CA LEU A 217 -3.41 -19.82 -1.99
C LEU A 217 -4.83 -20.32 -1.68
N ARG A 218 -5.27 -21.42 -2.32
CA ARG A 218 -6.60 -21.99 -2.08
C ARG A 218 -6.78 -22.48 -0.64
N GLU A 219 -5.78 -23.18 -0.10
CA GLU A 219 -5.80 -23.65 1.28
C GLU A 219 -5.90 -22.49 2.27
N SER A 220 -5.11 -21.44 2.06
CA SER A 220 -5.15 -20.25 2.93
C SER A 220 -6.49 -19.52 2.85
N LEU A 221 -7.11 -19.41 1.67
CA LEU A 221 -8.41 -18.76 1.51
C LEU A 221 -9.57 -19.59 2.06
N ALA A 222 -9.44 -20.92 2.10
CA ALA A 222 -10.43 -21.80 2.72
C ALA A 222 -10.40 -21.75 4.26
N THR A 223 -9.32 -21.23 4.84
CA THR A 223 -9.17 -21.12 6.29
C THR A 223 -9.94 -19.90 6.81
N HIS A 224 -10.90 -20.13 7.71
CA HIS A 224 -11.57 -19.03 8.41
C HIS A 224 -10.58 -18.31 9.33
N LEU A 225 -10.37 -17.02 9.08
CA LEU A 225 -9.54 -16.17 9.93
C LEU A 225 -10.32 -15.68 11.15
N GLU A 226 -9.72 -15.77 12.32
CA GLU A 226 -10.21 -15.07 13.50
C GLU A 226 -10.13 -13.56 13.27
N HIS A 227 -11.26 -12.88 13.38
CA HIS A 227 -11.30 -11.41 13.36
C HIS A 227 -11.09 -10.92 14.78
N GLY A 228 -10.02 -10.16 15.01
CA GLY A 228 -9.85 -9.42 16.26
C GLY A 228 -11.06 -8.51 16.46
N GLN A 229 -11.93 -8.86 17.41
CA GLN A 229 -12.87 -7.90 17.96
C GLN A 229 -12.06 -6.79 18.64
N ASN A 230 -12.46 -5.54 18.43
CA ASN A 230 -11.92 -4.32 19.05
C ASN A 230 -10.93 -4.61 20.19
N SER A 231 -9.63 -4.54 19.89
CA SER A 231 -8.59 -4.40 20.92
C SER A 231 -8.59 -2.97 21.49
N GLU A 232 -9.76 -2.38 21.69
CA GLU A 232 -9.97 -1.22 22.54
C GLU A 232 -10.15 -1.74 23.97
N ARG A 233 -9.01 -1.89 24.66
CA ARG A 233 -8.79 -1.78 26.11
C ARG A 233 -7.55 -2.59 26.46
N ARG A 234 -6.41 -1.91 26.50
CA ARG A 234 -5.42 -2.00 27.58
C ARG A 234 -4.53 -0.78 27.53
#